data_AF-A0A7W4UQ21-F1
#
_entry.id   AF-A0A7W4UQ21-F1
#
_cell.length_a   1.000
_cell.length_b   1.000
_cell.length_c   1.000
_cell.angle_alpha   90.00
_cell.angle_beta   90.00
_cell.angle_gamma   90.00
#
_symmetry.space_group_name_H-M   'P 1'
#
loop_
_entity.id
_entity.type
_entity.pdbx_description
1 polymer ?
#
loop_
_entity_poly.entity_id
_entity_poly.type
_entity_poly.pdbx_seq_one_letter_code
_entity_poly.pdbx_strand_id
1 'polypeptide(L)'
;MHRIASALVPAVTPPRLLHVAKTAAAATLAWYAGHLVPGEANAYAYYAPLGALVASVPTVAGSVRSSVQVVVGVLLGVLASGALITIGTPVALAVPVAVGVGTLLAGIPAFGAGRDYIPIAALFVFVVGGANPDGFSIGYVVQMAVGAAIGVGLNLLVPPSTGTKHALEALSTVKKSAADAIKRATELPGEEHPRDALDEWRASLRRLEAHLADAKTLVGEAQDNLRGNARRLRSKFDTNSAQGELDSISRIVRHIEELQEPFLESSWSEARAESRRALAAAGEQIAQLLQAWDESYDELSPRLGAASTALEDLQQLEFEHHTGWDPAAQRRSVTIYALRKVVAEIECRVDGEKHASSES
;
A
#
# COMPACT_ATOMS: atom_id res chain seq x y z
N MET A 1 -27.75 20.43 -12.24
CA MET A 1 -26.80 19.81 -13.20
C MET A 1 -25.33 19.90 -12.74
N HIS A 2 -24.88 21.01 -12.16
CA HIS A 2 -23.47 21.19 -11.72
C HIS A 2 -22.98 20.17 -10.67
N ARG A 3 -23.84 19.73 -9.73
CA ARG A 3 -23.53 18.68 -8.73
C ARG A 3 -23.33 17.27 -9.31
N ILE A 4 -23.92 16.97 -10.46
CA ILE A 4 -23.78 15.66 -11.12
C ILE A 4 -22.47 15.62 -11.90
N ALA A 5 -22.10 16.73 -12.55
CA ALA A 5 -20.82 16.86 -13.24
C ALA A 5 -19.63 16.75 -12.26
N SER A 6 -19.67 17.43 -11.10
CA SER A 6 -18.61 17.33 -10.08
C SER A 6 -18.50 15.93 -9.45
N ALA A 7 -19.58 15.15 -9.42
CA ALA A 7 -19.57 13.76 -8.95
C ALA A 7 -19.02 12.77 -10.00
N LEU A 8 -19.06 13.11 -11.29
CA LEU A 8 -18.57 12.29 -12.39
C LEU A 8 -17.10 12.54 -12.72
N VAL A 9 -16.54 13.72 -12.39
CA VAL A 9 -15.12 14.05 -12.64
C VAL A 9 -14.15 13.00 -12.04
N PRO A 10 -14.36 12.46 -10.83
CA PRO A 10 -13.52 11.38 -10.30
C PRO A 10 -13.69 10.03 -11.02
N ALA A 11 -14.75 9.83 -11.81
CA ALA A 11 -15.00 8.59 -12.56
C ALA A 11 -14.19 8.54 -13.87
N VAL A 12 -13.73 9.69 -14.38
CA VAL A 12 -13.03 9.81 -15.67
C VAL A 12 -11.54 10.08 -15.46
N THR A 13 -10.91 9.30 -14.58
CA THR A 13 -9.44 9.29 -14.48
C THR A 13 -8.88 8.23 -15.45
N PRO A 14 -7.74 8.48 -16.12
CA PRO A 14 -7.13 7.49 -17.03
C PRO A 14 -6.99 6.06 -16.48
N PRO A 15 -6.61 5.85 -15.20
CA PRO A 15 -6.53 4.50 -14.63
C PRO A 15 -7.91 3.85 -14.47
N ARG A 16 -8.95 4.61 -14.09
CA ARG A 16 -10.31 4.10 -14.00
C ARG A 16 -10.88 3.75 -15.36
N LEU A 17 -10.63 4.57 -16.38
CA LEU A 17 -11.06 4.28 -17.76
C LEU A 17 -10.41 2.99 -18.28
N LEU A 18 -9.12 2.78 -18.01
CA LEU A 18 -8.44 1.54 -18.36
C LEU A 18 -9.08 0.33 -17.65
N HIS A 19 -9.40 0.46 -16.36
CA HIS A 19 -10.08 -0.58 -15.60
C HIS A 19 -11.47 -0.88 -16.17
N VAL A 20 -12.27 0.15 -16.47
CA VAL A 20 -13.60 -0.01 -17.09
C VAL A 20 -13.51 -0.72 -18.44
N ALA A 21 -12.61 -0.28 -19.32
CA ALA A 21 -12.43 -0.90 -20.63
C ALA A 21 -12.05 -2.38 -20.52
N LYS A 22 -11.18 -2.70 -19.56
CA LYS A 22 -10.75 -4.06 -19.26
C LYS A 22 -11.90 -4.92 -18.72
N THR A 23 -12.63 -4.44 -17.74
CA THR A 23 -13.79 -5.15 -17.18
C THR A 23 -14.85 -5.41 -18.25
N ALA A 24 -15.12 -4.43 -19.12
CA ALA A 24 -16.02 -4.59 -20.26
C ALA A 24 -15.51 -5.64 -21.27
N ALA A 25 -14.21 -5.64 -21.58
CA ALA A 25 -13.60 -6.65 -22.43
C ALA A 25 -13.66 -8.05 -21.80
N ALA A 26 -13.41 -8.17 -20.49
CA ALA A 26 -13.50 -9.45 -19.76
C ALA A 26 -14.92 -10.01 -19.78
N ALA A 27 -15.92 -9.18 -19.48
CA ALA A 27 -17.33 -9.57 -19.54
C ALA A 27 -17.75 -10.01 -20.94
N THR A 28 -17.30 -9.29 -21.97
CA THR A 28 -17.57 -9.62 -23.37
C THR A 28 -16.93 -10.94 -23.79
N LEU A 29 -15.65 -11.16 -23.46
CA LEU A 29 -14.96 -12.41 -23.73
C LEU A 29 -15.61 -13.58 -22.99
N ALA A 30 -16.02 -13.36 -21.74
CA ALA A 30 -16.71 -14.35 -20.94
C ALA A 30 -18.07 -14.74 -21.52
N TRP A 31 -18.83 -13.78 -22.05
CA TRP A 31 -20.07 -14.06 -22.76
C TRP A 31 -19.87 -15.06 -23.91
N TYR A 32 -18.90 -14.79 -24.78
CA TYR A 32 -18.62 -15.68 -25.92
C TYR A 32 -18.06 -17.02 -25.48
N ALA A 33 -17.15 -17.04 -24.50
CA ALA A 33 -16.59 -18.26 -23.97
C ALA A 33 -17.65 -19.14 -23.29
N GLY A 34 -18.63 -18.54 -22.61
CA GLY A 34 -19.73 -19.26 -21.98
C GLY A 34 -20.56 -20.07 -22.97
N HIS A 35 -20.74 -19.58 -24.20
CA HIS A 35 -21.44 -20.30 -25.28
C HIS A 35 -20.60 -21.45 -25.89
N LEU A 36 -19.29 -21.47 -25.65
CA LEU A 36 -18.41 -22.56 -26.08
C LEU A 36 -18.36 -23.72 -25.09
N VAL A 37 -18.93 -23.54 -23.88
CA VAL A 37 -18.99 -24.60 -22.87
C VAL A 37 -19.98 -25.68 -23.34
N PRO A 38 -19.55 -26.95 -23.46
CA PRO A 38 -20.42 -28.03 -23.92
C PRO A 38 -21.45 -28.44 -22.85
N GLY A 39 -22.56 -29.04 -23.29
CA GLY A 39 -23.61 -29.58 -22.43
C GLY A 39 -24.64 -28.55 -21.98
N GLU A 40 -25.40 -28.89 -20.93
CA GLU A 40 -26.50 -28.06 -20.40
C GLU A 40 -26.02 -26.70 -19.86
N ALA A 41 -24.73 -26.59 -19.51
CA ALA A 41 -24.13 -25.35 -19.06
C ALA A 41 -24.20 -24.21 -20.09
N ASN A 42 -24.28 -24.51 -21.38
CA ASN A 42 -24.41 -23.51 -22.45
C ASN A 42 -25.68 -22.65 -22.28
N ALA A 43 -26.80 -23.26 -21.86
CA ALA A 43 -28.06 -22.57 -21.63
C ALA A 43 -27.96 -21.46 -20.55
N TYR A 44 -26.89 -21.49 -19.75
CA TYR A 44 -26.64 -20.59 -18.63
C TYR A 44 -25.45 -19.63 -18.87
N ALA A 45 -25.04 -19.43 -20.13
CA ALA A 45 -23.89 -18.58 -20.51
C ALA A 45 -23.95 -17.14 -19.98
N TYR A 46 -25.14 -16.64 -19.62
CA TYR A 46 -25.34 -15.31 -19.03
C TYR A 46 -24.69 -15.13 -17.64
N TYR A 47 -24.31 -16.22 -16.95
CA TYR A 47 -23.54 -16.13 -15.70
C TYR A 47 -22.03 -15.91 -15.90
N ALA A 48 -21.48 -16.22 -17.08
CA ALA A 48 -20.05 -16.02 -17.33
C ALA A 48 -19.62 -14.55 -17.27
N PRO A 49 -20.35 -13.58 -17.85
CA PRO A 49 -20.04 -12.16 -17.64
C PRO A 49 -20.07 -11.74 -16.17
N LEU A 50 -20.98 -12.32 -15.37
CA LEU A 50 -21.07 -12.05 -13.94
C LEU A 50 -19.81 -12.56 -13.22
N GLY A 51 -19.36 -13.78 -13.51
CA GLY A 51 -18.11 -14.32 -12.99
C GLY A 51 -16.90 -13.45 -13.35
N ALA A 52 -16.85 -12.94 -14.58
CA ALA A 52 -15.78 -12.05 -15.04
C ALA A 52 -15.80 -10.69 -14.32
N LEU A 53 -16.99 -10.14 -14.07
CA LEU A 53 -17.16 -8.88 -13.34
C LEU A 53 -16.66 -9.02 -11.89
N VAL A 54 -17.02 -10.11 -11.22
CA VAL A 54 -16.55 -10.43 -9.86
C VAL A 54 -15.03 -10.58 -9.79
N ALA A 55 -14.45 -11.18 -10.83
CA ALA A 55 -13.01 -11.35 -10.96
C ALA A 55 -12.29 -10.07 -11.39
N SER A 56 -12.98 -8.99 -11.75
CA SER A 56 -12.40 -7.73 -12.22
C SER A 56 -12.05 -6.81 -11.04
N VAL A 57 -11.26 -7.31 -10.10
CA VAL A 57 -10.65 -6.53 -9.02
C VAL A 57 -9.39 -5.82 -9.55
N PRO A 58 -8.99 -4.64 -9.03
CA PRO A 58 -7.81 -3.93 -9.53
C PRO A 58 -6.50 -4.73 -9.47
N THR A 59 -6.36 -5.64 -8.50
CA THR A 59 -5.13 -6.41 -8.28
C THR A 59 -5.30 -7.87 -8.71
N VAL A 60 -4.24 -8.50 -9.24
CA VAL A 60 -4.32 -9.89 -9.69
C VAL A 60 -4.57 -10.84 -8.51
N ALA A 61 -3.83 -10.68 -7.41
CA ALA A 61 -4.04 -11.48 -6.21
C ALA A 61 -5.45 -11.29 -5.63
N GLY A 62 -5.96 -10.05 -5.66
CA GLY A 62 -7.34 -9.73 -5.30
C GLY A 62 -8.36 -10.39 -6.22
N SER A 63 -8.13 -10.36 -7.53
CA SER A 63 -8.98 -11.04 -8.53
C SER A 63 -9.03 -12.54 -8.30
N VAL A 64 -7.88 -13.19 -8.10
CA VAL A 64 -7.81 -14.64 -7.82
C VAL A 64 -8.52 -14.96 -6.52
N ARG A 65 -8.21 -14.25 -5.44
CA ARG A 65 -8.82 -14.46 -4.12
C ARG A 65 -10.33 -14.26 -4.17
N SER A 66 -10.79 -13.15 -4.75
CA SER A 66 -12.22 -12.84 -4.93
C SER A 66 -12.91 -13.91 -5.76
N SER A 67 -12.31 -14.32 -6.88
CA SER A 67 -12.85 -15.37 -7.75
C SER A 67 -13.03 -16.70 -7.02
N VAL A 68 -12.00 -17.16 -6.30
CA VAL A 68 -12.07 -18.40 -5.52
C VAL A 68 -13.14 -18.28 -4.43
N GLN A 69 -13.15 -17.17 -3.69
CA GLN A 69 -14.14 -16.92 -2.64
C GLN A 69 -15.56 -16.94 -3.19
N VAL A 70 -15.82 -16.27 -4.32
CA VAL A 70 -17.15 -16.24 -4.93
C VAL A 70 -17.55 -17.59 -5.52
N VAL A 71 -16.67 -18.29 -6.22
CA VAL A 71 -16.98 -19.65 -6.73
C VAL A 71 -17.29 -20.60 -5.57
N VAL A 72 -16.51 -20.56 -4.47
CA VAL A 72 -16.80 -21.33 -3.26
C VAL A 72 -18.13 -20.90 -2.63
N GLY A 73 -18.42 -19.61 -2.57
CA GLY A 73 -19.69 -19.10 -2.06
C GLY A 73 -20.89 -19.60 -2.88
N VAL A 74 -20.79 -19.55 -4.21
CA VAL A 74 -21.81 -20.09 -5.13
C VAL A 74 -21.98 -21.60 -4.93
N LEU A 75 -20.88 -22.35 -4.85
CA LEU A 75 -20.89 -23.78 -4.56
C LEU A 75 -21.61 -24.11 -3.24
N LEU A 76 -21.32 -23.38 -2.18
CA LEU A 76 -21.97 -23.58 -0.88
C LEU A 76 -23.47 -23.28 -0.95
N GLY A 77 -23.87 -22.21 -1.66
CA GLY A 77 -25.28 -21.90 -1.88
C GLY A 77 -26.00 -22.98 -2.67
N VAL A 78 -25.37 -23.49 -3.74
CA VAL A 78 -25.87 -24.62 -4.54
C VAL A 78 -26.06 -25.86 -3.68
N LEU A 79 -25.08 -26.22 -2.86
CA LEU A 79 -25.16 -27.40 -1.97
C LEU A 79 -26.26 -27.23 -0.90
N ALA A 80 -26.39 -26.04 -0.31
CA ALA A 80 -27.46 -25.76 0.65
C ALA A 80 -28.85 -25.89 0.00
N SER A 81 -29.01 -25.38 -1.22
CA SER A 81 -30.25 -25.51 -1.99
C SER A 81 -30.54 -26.95 -2.38
N GLY A 82 -29.54 -27.68 -2.89
CA GLY A 82 -29.66 -29.10 -3.22
C GLY A 82 -30.11 -29.94 -2.02
N ALA A 83 -29.56 -29.67 -0.83
CA ALA A 83 -30.00 -30.35 0.40
C ALA A 83 -31.50 -30.12 0.67
N LEU A 84 -32.00 -28.88 0.56
CA LEU A 84 -33.42 -28.57 0.76
C LEU A 84 -34.33 -29.25 -0.26
N ILE A 85 -33.88 -29.36 -1.51
CA ILE A 85 -34.58 -30.07 -2.59
C ILE A 85 -34.64 -31.57 -2.30
N THR A 86 -33.52 -32.19 -1.90
CA THR A 86 -33.49 -33.64 -1.58
C THR A 86 -34.41 -34.03 -0.42
N ILE A 87 -34.63 -33.12 0.53
CA ILE A 87 -35.53 -33.31 1.67
C ILE A 87 -37.01 -33.08 1.27
N GLY A 88 -37.28 -32.59 0.05
CA GLY A 88 -38.64 -32.33 -0.44
C GLY A 88 -39.28 -31.11 0.22
N THR A 89 -38.47 -30.11 0.61
CA THR A 89 -38.96 -28.95 1.35
C THR A 89 -39.91 -28.10 0.48
N PRO A 90 -41.13 -27.79 0.95
CA PRO A 90 -42.06 -26.93 0.21
C PRO A 90 -41.46 -25.55 -0.04
N VAL A 91 -41.77 -24.95 -1.19
CA VAL A 91 -41.17 -23.67 -1.62
C VAL A 91 -41.31 -22.55 -0.58
N ALA A 92 -42.48 -22.46 0.07
CA ALA A 92 -42.76 -21.45 1.08
C ALA A 92 -41.84 -21.54 2.32
N LEU A 93 -41.33 -22.73 2.64
CA LEU A 93 -40.43 -22.96 3.77
C LEU A 93 -38.96 -22.98 3.33
N ALA A 94 -38.70 -23.49 2.13
CA ALA A 94 -37.35 -23.62 1.62
C ALA A 94 -36.68 -22.27 1.33
N VAL A 95 -37.42 -21.28 0.82
CA VAL A 95 -36.86 -19.93 0.57
C VAL A 95 -36.32 -19.27 1.85
N PRO A 96 -37.10 -19.11 2.93
CA PRO A 96 -36.59 -18.51 4.16
C PRO A 96 -35.49 -19.36 4.82
N VAL A 97 -35.55 -20.69 4.72
CA VAL A 97 -34.49 -21.57 5.25
C VAL A 97 -33.21 -21.45 4.44
N ALA A 98 -33.27 -21.45 3.11
CA ALA A 98 -32.12 -21.30 2.22
C ALA A 98 -31.43 -19.95 2.44
N VAL A 99 -32.20 -18.87 2.49
CA VAL A 99 -31.68 -17.52 2.76
C VAL A 99 -31.13 -17.42 4.18
N GLY A 100 -31.83 -17.98 5.18
CA GLY A 100 -31.39 -17.97 6.57
C GLY A 100 -30.06 -18.70 6.78
N VAL A 101 -29.96 -19.93 6.27
CA VAL A 101 -28.73 -20.73 6.31
C VAL A 101 -27.62 -20.06 5.51
N GLY A 102 -27.93 -19.57 4.30
CA GLY A 102 -26.95 -18.87 3.46
C GLY A 102 -26.42 -17.60 4.12
N THR A 103 -27.27 -16.83 4.80
CA THR A 103 -26.89 -15.62 5.54
C THR A 103 -26.08 -15.96 6.78
N LEU A 104 -26.42 -17.05 7.48
CA LEU A 104 -25.64 -17.53 8.63
C LEU A 104 -24.22 -17.93 8.20
N LEU A 105 -24.09 -18.64 7.08
CA LEU A 105 -22.80 -19.00 6.48
C LEU A 105 -22.04 -17.76 5.99
N ALA A 106 -22.73 -16.78 5.42
CA ALA A 106 -22.16 -15.50 5.01
C ALA A 106 -21.59 -14.70 6.21
N GLY A 107 -22.04 -14.97 7.44
CA GLY A 107 -21.47 -14.38 8.65
C GLY A 107 -20.04 -14.84 8.96
N ILE A 108 -19.56 -15.93 8.36
CA ILE A 108 -18.24 -16.49 8.66
C ILE A 108 -17.14 -15.64 8.00
N PRO A 109 -16.18 -15.12 8.78
CA PRO A 109 -15.19 -14.18 8.24
C PRO A 109 -14.32 -14.74 7.10
N ALA A 110 -14.09 -16.05 7.10
CA ALA A 110 -13.21 -16.73 6.16
C ALA A 110 -13.65 -16.63 4.68
N PHE A 111 -14.95 -16.47 4.39
CA PHE A 111 -15.46 -16.49 3.01
C PHE A 111 -15.24 -15.20 2.20
N GLY A 112 -14.81 -14.11 2.83
CA GLY A 112 -14.48 -12.84 2.15
C GLY A 112 -15.55 -12.37 1.16
N ALA A 113 -15.17 -12.15 -0.11
CA ALA A 113 -16.05 -11.69 -1.18
C ALA A 113 -17.18 -12.68 -1.53
N GLY A 114 -17.03 -13.97 -1.19
CA GLY A 114 -18.02 -15.00 -1.47
C GLY A 114 -19.23 -14.99 -0.55
N ARG A 115 -19.17 -14.27 0.57
CA ARG A 115 -20.24 -14.22 1.58
C ARG A 115 -21.59 -13.85 0.98
N ASP A 116 -21.61 -12.79 0.17
CA ASP A 116 -22.85 -12.28 -0.43
C ASP A 116 -23.42 -13.26 -1.47
N TYR A 117 -22.57 -14.10 -2.07
CA TYR A 117 -22.96 -15.04 -3.11
C TYR A 117 -23.56 -16.34 -2.57
N ILE A 118 -23.32 -16.69 -1.30
CA ILE A 118 -23.90 -17.89 -0.67
C ILE A 118 -25.45 -17.80 -0.64
N PRO A 119 -26.07 -16.79 -0.01
CA PRO A 119 -27.53 -16.69 0.02
C PRO A 119 -28.14 -16.43 -1.36
N ILE A 120 -27.45 -15.65 -2.21
CA ILE A 120 -27.89 -15.39 -3.59
C ILE A 120 -27.96 -16.69 -4.39
N ALA A 121 -26.91 -17.51 -4.34
CA ALA A 121 -26.87 -18.78 -5.04
C ALA A 121 -27.87 -19.79 -4.49
N ALA A 122 -28.01 -19.88 -3.16
CA ALA A 122 -28.99 -20.76 -2.53
C ALA A 122 -30.42 -20.42 -2.98
N LEU A 123 -30.76 -19.13 -3.02
CA LEU A 123 -32.06 -18.65 -3.47
C LEU A 123 -32.28 -18.95 -4.96
N PHE A 124 -31.32 -18.61 -5.83
CA PHE A 124 -31.48 -18.80 -7.27
C PHE A 124 -31.60 -20.27 -7.65
N VAL A 125 -30.77 -21.15 -7.08
CA VAL A 125 -30.86 -22.59 -7.37
C VAL A 125 -32.20 -23.15 -6.92
N PHE A 126 -32.70 -22.68 -5.78
CA PHE A 126 -33.97 -23.19 -5.26
C PHE A 126 -35.17 -22.70 -6.09
N VAL A 127 -35.21 -21.40 -6.39
CA VAL A 127 -36.37 -20.76 -7.06
C VAL A 127 -36.36 -21.00 -8.57
N VAL A 128 -35.18 -20.91 -9.20
CA VAL A 128 -35.02 -20.99 -10.67
C VAL A 128 -34.70 -22.41 -11.13
N GLY A 129 -34.02 -23.21 -10.31
CA GLY A 129 -33.65 -24.59 -10.66
C GLY A 129 -34.85 -25.51 -10.87
N GLY A 130 -35.98 -25.26 -10.19
CA GLY A 130 -37.29 -25.84 -10.50
C GLY A 130 -37.26 -27.35 -10.77
N ALA A 131 -37.61 -27.75 -11.99
CA ALA A 131 -37.70 -29.15 -12.43
C ALA A 131 -36.38 -29.77 -12.92
N ASN A 132 -35.33 -28.97 -13.16
CA ASN A 132 -33.98 -29.43 -13.56
C ASN A 132 -32.90 -28.76 -12.67
N PRO A 133 -32.92 -29.02 -11.34
CA PRO A 133 -32.02 -28.36 -10.40
C PRO A 133 -30.55 -28.71 -10.66
N ASP A 134 -30.28 -29.91 -11.17
CA ASP A 134 -28.91 -30.39 -11.43
C ASP A 134 -28.25 -29.63 -12.59
N GLY A 135 -28.97 -29.46 -13.70
CA GLY A 135 -28.50 -28.71 -14.88
C GLY A 135 -28.26 -27.24 -14.59
N PHE A 136 -29.18 -26.60 -13.84
CA PHE A 136 -29.02 -25.21 -13.40
C PHE A 136 -27.83 -25.03 -12.47
N SER A 137 -27.68 -25.91 -11.49
CA SER A 137 -26.61 -25.86 -10.48
C SER A 137 -25.22 -25.97 -11.12
N ILE A 138 -25.03 -26.97 -11.99
CA ILE A 138 -23.77 -27.18 -12.71
C ILE A 138 -23.51 -26.02 -13.66
N GLY A 139 -24.52 -25.60 -14.43
CA GLY A 139 -24.40 -24.47 -15.34
C GLY A 139 -23.98 -23.19 -14.63
N TYR A 140 -24.60 -22.87 -13.51
CA TYR A 140 -24.28 -21.66 -12.74
C TYR A 140 -22.83 -21.67 -12.22
N VAL A 141 -22.40 -22.76 -11.58
CA VAL A 141 -21.04 -22.88 -11.03
C VAL A 141 -19.99 -22.83 -12.14
N VAL A 142 -20.17 -23.61 -13.21
CA VAL A 142 -19.21 -23.70 -14.32
C VAL A 142 -19.09 -22.37 -15.04
N GLN A 143 -20.20 -21.71 -15.34
CA GLN A 143 -20.19 -20.42 -16.04
C GLN A 143 -19.56 -19.33 -15.17
N MET A 144 -19.85 -19.30 -13.87
CA MET A 144 -19.17 -18.41 -12.92
C MET A 144 -17.66 -18.65 -12.90
N ALA A 145 -17.22 -19.91 -12.88
CA ALA A 145 -15.80 -20.26 -12.90
C ALA A 145 -15.11 -19.86 -14.23
N VAL A 146 -15.75 -20.09 -15.38
CA VAL A 146 -15.25 -19.69 -16.71
C VAL A 146 -15.11 -18.18 -16.79
N GLY A 147 -16.15 -17.46 -16.39
CA GLY A 147 -16.12 -16.00 -16.30
C GLY A 147 -14.99 -15.50 -15.43
N ALA A 148 -14.87 -16.06 -14.23
CA ALA A 148 -13.85 -15.68 -13.29
C ALA A 148 -12.43 -15.94 -13.82
N ALA A 149 -12.22 -17.07 -14.49
CA ALA A 149 -10.94 -17.40 -15.14
C ALA A 149 -10.57 -16.38 -16.22
N ILE A 150 -11.54 -15.93 -17.03
CA ILE A 150 -11.32 -14.90 -18.06
C ILE A 150 -11.03 -13.54 -17.43
N GLY A 151 -11.77 -13.15 -16.38
CA GLY A 151 -11.52 -11.91 -15.65
C GLY A 151 -10.12 -11.88 -15.02
N VAL A 152 -9.71 -12.96 -14.36
CA VAL A 152 -8.34 -13.14 -13.83
C VAL A 152 -7.32 -13.12 -14.96
N GLY A 153 -7.56 -13.83 -16.06
CA GLY A 153 -6.68 -13.90 -17.23
C GLY A 153 -6.44 -12.53 -17.85
N LEU A 154 -7.51 -11.75 -18.06
CA LEU A 154 -7.36 -10.38 -18.52
C LEU A 154 -6.68 -9.52 -17.47
N ASN A 155 -6.91 -9.79 -16.17
CA ASN A 155 -6.24 -9.09 -15.09
C ASN A 155 -4.71 -9.22 -15.15
N LEU A 156 -4.26 -10.45 -15.42
CA LEU A 156 -2.87 -10.81 -15.67
C LEU A 156 -2.29 -10.12 -16.91
N LEU A 157 -3.01 -10.06 -18.03
CA LEU A 157 -2.48 -9.53 -19.30
C LEU A 157 -2.26 -8.00 -19.29
N VAL A 158 -3.15 -7.25 -18.63
CA VAL A 158 -3.18 -5.78 -18.68
C VAL A 158 -2.99 -5.17 -17.28
N PRO A 159 -1.79 -5.19 -16.69
CA PRO A 159 -1.60 -4.67 -15.33
C PRO A 159 -1.98 -3.21 -15.18
N PRO A 160 -2.43 -2.78 -13.98
CA PRO A 160 -2.47 -1.36 -13.65
C PRO A 160 -1.03 -0.82 -13.64
N SER A 161 -0.69 0.03 -14.62
CA SER A 161 0.67 0.56 -14.80
C SER A 161 1.05 1.69 -13.83
N THR A 162 0.12 2.12 -12.97
CA THR A 162 0.26 3.35 -12.18
C THR A 162 0.70 3.11 -10.73
N GLY A 163 0.41 1.93 -10.15
CA GLY A 163 0.70 1.66 -8.73
C GLY A 163 2.18 1.81 -8.38
N THR A 164 3.05 1.33 -9.27
CA THR A 164 4.51 1.43 -9.13
C THR A 164 5.03 2.87 -9.10
N LYS A 165 4.48 3.75 -9.96
CA LYS A 165 4.90 5.16 -10.00
C LYS A 165 4.47 5.89 -8.74
N HIS A 166 3.23 5.66 -8.30
CA HIS A 166 2.71 6.25 -7.07
C HIS A 166 3.48 5.77 -5.83
N ALA A 167 3.92 4.51 -5.79
CA ALA A 167 4.79 4.03 -4.71
C ALA A 167 6.14 4.77 -4.67
N LEU A 168 6.79 4.97 -5.81
CA LEU A 168 8.04 5.75 -5.90
C LEU A 168 7.84 7.23 -5.53
N GLU A 169 6.76 7.84 -6.02
CA GLU A 169 6.38 9.22 -5.68
C GLU A 169 6.12 9.38 -4.18
N ALA A 170 5.46 8.40 -3.55
CA ALA A 170 5.22 8.39 -2.12
C ALA A 170 6.53 8.30 -1.31
N LEU A 171 7.45 7.40 -1.69
CA LEU A 171 8.78 7.32 -1.06
C LEU A 171 9.55 8.64 -1.19
N SER A 172 9.54 9.27 -2.38
CA SER A 172 10.12 10.61 -2.59
C SER A 172 9.51 11.68 -1.67
N THR A 173 8.19 11.62 -1.47
CA THR A 173 7.45 12.55 -0.59
C THR A 173 7.84 12.38 0.87
N VAL A 174 8.04 11.13 1.34
CA VAL A 174 8.51 10.87 2.70
C VAL A 174 9.91 11.44 2.91
N LYS A 175 10.83 11.23 1.96
CA LYS A 175 12.21 11.75 2.04
C LYS A 175 12.26 13.27 2.14
N LYS A 176 11.46 13.97 1.33
CA LYS A 176 11.31 15.44 1.41
C LYS A 176 10.74 15.90 2.74
N SER A 177 9.78 15.17 3.28
CA SER A 177 9.15 15.48 4.57
C SER A 177 10.10 15.23 5.74
N ALA A 178 10.93 14.19 5.66
CA ALA A 178 11.97 13.90 6.64
C ALA A 178 13.05 14.98 6.64
N ALA A 179 13.46 15.44 5.45
CA ALA A 179 14.38 16.56 5.29
C ALA A 179 13.82 17.86 5.90
N ASP A 180 12.55 18.21 5.63
CA ASP A 180 11.87 19.37 6.23
C ASP A 180 11.80 19.25 7.77
N ALA A 181 11.46 18.07 8.29
CA ALA A 181 11.35 17.84 9.74
C ALA A 181 12.70 17.98 10.46
N ILE A 182 13.79 17.44 9.90
CA ILE A 182 15.14 17.58 10.47
C ILE A 182 15.60 19.03 10.44
N LYS A 183 15.46 19.69 9.28
CA LYS A 183 15.86 21.09 9.10
C LYS A 183 15.20 21.98 10.15
N ARG A 184 13.87 21.88 10.27
CA ARG A 184 13.09 22.62 11.29
C ARG A 184 13.54 22.30 12.72
N ALA A 185 13.77 21.03 13.04
CA ALA A 185 14.24 20.62 14.37
C ALA A 185 15.57 21.29 14.75
N THR A 186 16.49 21.40 13.79
CA THR A 186 17.83 21.95 14.00
C THR A 186 17.91 23.47 13.95
N GLU A 187 16.97 24.13 13.27
CA GLU A 187 16.88 25.60 13.21
C GLU A 187 16.13 26.19 14.41
N LEU A 188 15.20 25.43 15.00
CA LEU A 188 14.34 25.85 16.12
C LEU A 188 15.07 26.58 17.26
N PRO A 189 16.26 26.15 17.74
CA PRO A 189 16.96 26.84 18.82
C PRO A 189 17.46 28.25 18.47
N GLY A 190 17.49 28.60 17.19
CA GLY A 190 17.89 29.91 16.66
C GLY A 190 16.76 30.92 16.50
N GLU A 191 15.51 30.49 16.61
CA GLU A 191 14.33 31.29 16.24
C GLU A 191 13.93 32.33 17.29
N GLU A 192 13.45 33.49 16.81
CA GLU A 192 12.96 34.57 17.68
C GLU A 192 11.62 34.22 18.36
N HIS A 193 10.81 33.35 17.73
CA HIS A 193 9.51 32.90 18.22
C HIS A 193 9.45 31.37 18.38
N PRO A 194 10.09 30.81 19.43
CA PRO A 194 10.27 29.35 19.56
C PRO A 194 8.97 28.54 19.62
N ARG A 195 7.88 29.10 20.16
CA ARG A 195 6.59 28.39 20.28
C ARG A 195 5.95 28.12 18.92
N ASP A 196 5.93 29.12 18.04
CA ASP A 196 5.35 28.98 16.70
C ASP A 196 6.20 28.01 15.87
N ALA A 197 7.53 28.12 15.96
CA ALA A 197 8.46 27.18 15.33
C ALA A 197 8.30 25.73 15.83
N LEU A 198 8.04 25.54 17.13
CA LEU A 198 7.78 24.22 17.72
C LEU A 198 6.46 23.63 17.21
N ASP A 199 5.41 24.44 17.10
CA ASP A 199 4.13 24.00 16.55
C ASP A 199 4.24 23.62 15.06
N GLU A 200 5.00 24.38 14.29
CA GLU A 200 5.31 24.06 12.90
C GLU A 200 6.12 22.76 12.77
N TRP A 201 7.10 22.54 13.64
CA TRP A 201 7.87 21.31 13.68
C TRP A 201 7.00 20.11 14.06
N ARG A 202 6.15 20.21 15.09
CA ARG A 202 5.14 19.19 15.42
C ARG A 202 4.22 18.89 14.23
N ALA A 203 3.82 19.92 13.49
CA ALA A 203 3.03 19.75 12.28
C ALA A 203 3.81 19.03 11.17
N SER A 204 5.12 19.27 11.05
CA SER A 204 5.99 18.55 10.11
C SER A 204 6.12 17.07 10.45
N LEU A 205 6.22 16.71 11.74
CA LEU A 205 6.24 15.31 12.19
C LEU A 205 4.92 14.59 11.87
N ARG A 206 3.77 15.21 12.16
CA ARG A 206 2.46 14.63 11.78
C ARG A 206 2.31 14.42 10.27
N ARG A 207 2.83 15.36 9.46
CA ARG A 207 2.85 15.19 7.99
C ARG A 207 3.78 14.04 7.57
N LEU A 208 4.95 13.93 8.19
CA LEU A 208 5.91 12.86 7.94
C LEU A 208 5.31 11.47 8.25
N GLU A 209 4.67 11.32 9.41
CA GLU A 209 3.97 10.08 9.80
C GLU A 209 2.87 9.71 8.81
N ALA A 210 2.04 10.68 8.39
CA ALA A 210 0.99 10.47 7.42
C ALA A 210 1.55 10.02 6.06
N HIS A 211 2.58 10.70 5.55
CA HIS A 211 3.24 10.31 4.31
C HIS A 211 3.89 8.92 4.40
N LEU A 212 4.45 8.55 5.56
CA LEU A 212 5.02 7.22 5.78
C LEU A 212 3.94 6.13 5.75
N ALA A 213 2.78 6.38 6.36
CA ALA A 213 1.64 5.46 6.33
C ALA A 213 1.11 5.26 4.90
N ASP A 214 1.01 6.34 4.13
CA ASP A 214 0.62 6.31 2.71
C ASP A 214 1.64 5.52 1.87
N ALA A 215 2.94 5.77 2.08
CA ALA A 215 4.01 5.04 1.38
C ALA A 215 3.97 3.53 1.69
N LYS A 216 3.77 3.14 2.95
CA LYS A 216 3.61 1.72 3.35
C LYS A 216 2.46 1.06 2.61
N THR A 217 1.33 1.75 2.49
CA THR A 217 0.15 1.26 1.78
C THR A 217 0.42 1.10 0.29
N LEU A 218 0.93 2.15 -0.37
CA LEU A 218 1.19 2.16 -1.81
C LEU A 218 2.28 1.19 -2.24
N VAL A 219 3.35 1.05 -1.45
CA VAL A 219 4.38 0.04 -1.69
C VAL A 219 3.75 -1.34 -1.58
N GLY A 220 3.03 -1.66 -0.49
CA GLY A 220 2.35 -2.94 -0.30
C GLY A 220 1.41 -3.31 -1.46
N GLU A 221 0.58 -2.36 -1.90
CA GLU A 221 -0.28 -2.53 -3.07
C GLU A 221 0.51 -2.80 -4.35
N ALA A 222 1.62 -2.09 -4.57
CA ALA A 222 2.49 -2.31 -5.72
C ALA A 222 3.13 -3.72 -5.68
N GLN A 223 3.54 -4.21 -4.50
CA GLN A 223 4.10 -5.56 -4.36
C GLN A 223 3.05 -6.64 -4.66
N ASP A 224 1.85 -6.51 -4.09
CA ASP A 224 0.77 -7.47 -4.29
C ASP A 224 0.31 -7.52 -5.75
N ASN A 225 0.34 -6.38 -6.42
CA ASN A 225 0.11 -6.29 -7.87
C ASN A 225 1.17 -7.02 -8.70
N LEU A 226 2.43 -6.99 -8.26
CA LEU A 226 3.55 -7.63 -8.98
C LEU A 226 3.69 -9.14 -8.66
N ARG A 227 3.39 -9.58 -7.43
CA ARG A 227 3.46 -11.00 -7.02
C ARG A 227 2.58 -11.91 -7.87
N GLY A 228 1.42 -11.42 -8.30
CA GLY A 228 0.50 -12.17 -9.14
C GLY A 228 0.81 -12.13 -10.64
N ASN A 229 1.77 -11.34 -11.12
CA ASN A 229 1.87 -11.01 -12.54
C ASN A 229 3.07 -11.63 -13.25
N ALA A 230 2.82 -12.33 -14.36
CA ALA A 230 3.85 -12.85 -15.27
C ALA A 230 4.75 -11.73 -15.85
N ARG A 231 4.26 -10.49 -15.91
CA ARG A 231 5.03 -9.31 -16.32
C ARG A 231 6.06 -8.84 -15.30
N ARG A 232 6.18 -9.49 -14.13
CA ARG A 232 7.29 -9.31 -13.17
C ARG A 232 8.65 -9.34 -13.86
N LEU A 233 8.82 -10.23 -14.84
CA LEU A 233 10.04 -10.38 -15.64
C LEU A 233 10.39 -9.19 -16.53
N ARG A 234 9.46 -8.25 -16.73
CA ARG A 234 9.63 -7.03 -17.55
C ARG A 234 9.49 -5.74 -16.74
N SER A 235 9.18 -5.83 -15.45
CA SER A 235 9.09 -4.66 -14.58
C SER A 235 10.50 -4.16 -14.28
N LYS A 236 10.75 -2.86 -14.52
CA LYS A 236 11.96 -2.18 -14.04
C LYS A 236 11.92 -1.89 -12.53
N PHE A 237 10.76 -2.08 -11.89
CA PHE A 237 10.62 -1.87 -10.45
C PHE A 237 10.99 -3.14 -9.71
N ASP A 238 12.08 -3.04 -8.96
CA ASP A 238 12.50 -4.08 -8.04
C ASP A 238 11.74 -3.94 -6.73
N THR A 239 10.86 -4.90 -6.48
CA THR A 239 10.05 -4.99 -5.27
C THR A 239 10.90 -5.11 -4.00
N ASN A 240 12.04 -5.81 -4.08
CA ASN A 240 12.92 -5.99 -2.94
C ASN A 240 13.62 -4.68 -2.59
N SER A 241 14.12 -3.98 -3.61
CA SER A 241 14.72 -2.64 -3.46
C SER A 241 13.73 -1.64 -2.84
N ALA A 242 12.49 -1.57 -3.33
CA ALA A 242 11.48 -0.66 -2.79
C ALA A 242 11.07 -0.99 -1.34
N GLN A 243 11.04 -2.28 -0.96
CA GLN A 243 10.80 -2.66 0.44
C GLN A 243 11.99 -2.26 1.33
N GLY A 244 13.21 -2.54 0.87
CA GLY A 244 14.42 -2.16 1.59
C GLY A 244 14.50 -0.66 1.82
N GLU A 245 14.16 0.13 0.80
CA GLU A 245 14.07 1.59 0.89
C GLU A 245 13.02 2.04 1.92
N LEU A 246 11.81 1.46 1.88
CA LEU A 246 10.75 1.76 2.84
C LEU A 246 11.17 1.43 4.28
N ASP A 247 11.88 0.31 4.47
CA ASP A 247 12.37 -0.11 5.79
C ASP A 247 13.45 0.85 6.31
N SER A 248 14.39 1.28 5.46
CA SER A 248 15.40 2.29 5.81
C SER A 248 14.78 3.64 6.14
N ILE A 249 13.85 4.13 5.31
CA ILE A 249 13.13 5.38 5.58
C ILE A 249 12.32 5.26 6.88
N SER A 250 11.67 4.13 7.15
CA SER A 250 10.95 3.90 8.41
C SER A 250 11.87 3.98 9.63
N ARG A 251 13.11 3.48 9.52
CA ARG A 251 14.12 3.64 10.58
C ARG A 251 14.54 5.09 10.75
N ILE A 252 14.76 5.83 9.66
CA ILE A 252 15.07 7.27 9.69
C ILE A 252 13.96 8.07 10.37
N VAL A 253 12.69 7.84 10.00
CA VAL A 253 11.55 8.54 10.62
C VAL A 253 11.52 8.30 12.13
N ARG A 254 11.71 7.06 12.58
CA ARG A 254 11.81 6.75 14.01
C ARG A 254 12.98 7.48 14.69
N HIS A 255 14.12 7.65 14.02
CA HIS A 255 15.25 8.42 14.54
C HIS A 255 14.97 9.93 14.60
N ILE A 256 14.16 10.46 13.69
CA ILE A 256 13.69 11.85 13.74
C ILE A 256 12.72 12.03 14.92
N GLU A 257 11.83 11.07 15.17
CA GLU A 257 10.92 11.07 16.33
C GLU A 257 11.66 10.96 17.68
N GLU A 258 12.90 10.43 17.71
CA GLU A 258 13.76 10.44 18.90
C GLU A 258 14.19 11.87 19.30
N LEU A 259 14.13 12.83 18.37
CA LEU A 259 14.32 14.25 18.69
C LEU A 259 13.10 14.71 19.49
N GLN A 260 13.26 14.96 20.79
CA GLN A 260 12.15 15.39 21.64
C GLN A 260 12.12 16.91 21.82
N GLU A 261 10.92 17.50 21.81
CA GLU A 261 10.68 18.95 22.02
C GLU A 261 11.45 19.52 23.22
N PRO A 262 11.40 18.92 24.43
CA PRO A 262 12.08 19.51 25.56
C PRO A 262 13.59 19.55 25.37
N PHE A 263 14.16 18.61 24.61
CA PHE A 263 15.59 18.58 24.33
C PHE A 263 15.96 19.64 23.30
N LEU A 264 15.19 19.75 22.21
CA LEU A 264 15.41 20.77 21.18
C LEU A 264 15.25 22.19 21.74
N GLU A 265 14.20 22.47 22.50
CA GLU A 265 13.95 23.82 23.00
C GLU A 265 14.86 24.15 24.19
N SER A 266 14.87 23.36 25.26
CA SER A 266 15.58 23.75 26.49
C SER A 266 17.10 23.56 26.40
N SER A 267 17.59 22.43 25.87
CA SER A 267 19.02 22.14 25.93
C SER A 267 19.83 22.90 24.89
N TRP A 268 19.21 23.20 23.74
CA TRP A 268 19.86 23.94 22.67
C TRP A 268 19.62 25.45 22.72
N SER A 269 18.53 25.96 23.33
CA SER A 269 18.39 27.42 23.54
C SER A 269 19.45 27.99 24.49
N GLU A 270 19.87 27.20 25.49
CA GLU A 270 20.96 27.53 26.41
C GLU A 270 22.35 27.36 25.77
N ALA A 271 22.44 26.73 24.59
CA ALA A 271 23.71 26.50 23.93
C ALA A 271 24.29 27.79 23.34
N ARG A 272 25.62 27.81 23.24
CA ARG A 272 26.35 28.92 22.59
C ARG A 272 25.85 29.12 21.17
N ALA A 273 25.89 30.37 20.69
CA ALA A 273 25.44 30.70 19.34
C ALA A 273 26.21 29.94 18.25
N GLU A 274 27.47 29.58 18.51
CA GLU A 274 28.29 28.75 17.63
C GLU A 274 27.76 27.31 17.56
N SER A 275 27.44 26.68 18.70
CA SER A 275 26.82 25.35 18.75
C SER A 275 25.47 25.31 18.04
N ARG A 276 24.63 26.32 18.24
CA ARG A 276 23.33 26.41 17.54
C ARG A 276 23.50 26.56 16.03
N ARG A 277 24.46 27.37 15.59
CA ARG A 277 24.80 27.50 14.15
C ARG A 277 25.34 26.20 13.57
N ALA A 278 26.20 25.49 14.30
CA ALA A 278 26.72 24.19 13.88
C ALA A 278 25.61 23.12 13.81
N LEU A 279 24.65 23.12 14.74
CA LEU A 279 23.47 22.24 14.69
C LEU A 279 22.63 22.50 13.44
N ALA A 280 22.31 23.77 13.16
CA ALA A 280 21.54 24.13 11.97
C ALA A 280 22.28 23.74 10.68
N ALA A 281 23.59 23.94 10.62
CA ALA A 281 24.42 23.52 9.48
C ALA A 281 24.41 22.00 9.29
N ALA A 282 24.53 21.22 10.36
CA ALA A 282 24.43 19.76 10.31
C ALA A 282 23.05 19.30 9.83
N GLY A 283 21.98 19.91 10.33
CA GLY A 283 20.61 19.63 9.89
C GLY A 283 20.39 19.92 8.40
N GLU A 284 20.92 21.04 7.89
CA GLU A 284 20.87 21.37 6.46
C GLU A 284 21.62 20.34 5.62
N GLN A 285 22.82 19.89 6.03
CA GLN A 285 23.55 18.85 5.30
C GLN A 285 22.80 17.52 5.28
N ILE A 286 22.19 17.12 6.41
CA ILE A 286 21.38 15.89 6.49
C ILE A 286 20.11 16.00 5.64
N ALA A 287 19.47 17.17 5.62
CA ALA A 287 18.30 17.43 4.79
C ALA A 287 18.66 17.33 3.29
N GLN A 288 19.78 17.90 2.86
CA GLN A 288 20.29 17.78 1.50
C GLN A 288 20.63 16.33 1.14
N LEU A 289 21.22 15.58 2.08
CA LEU A 289 21.52 14.16 1.91
C LEU A 289 20.25 13.33 1.70
N LEU A 290 19.19 13.58 2.47
CA LEU A 290 17.88 12.91 2.32
C LEU A 290 17.19 13.26 1.00
N GLN A 291 17.32 14.50 0.53
CA GLN A 291 16.75 14.92 -0.76
C GLN A 291 17.49 14.30 -1.95
N ALA A 292 18.82 14.14 -1.83
CA ALA A 292 19.67 13.51 -2.83
C ALA A 292 19.66 11.98 -2.77
N TRP A 293 18.82 11.36 -1.92
CA TRP A 293 18.77 9.91 -1.74
C TRP A 293 18.68 9.14 -3.06
N ASP A 294 17.89 9.60 -4.03
CA ASP A 294 17.71 8.90 -5.31
C ASP A 294 18.81 9.19 -6.35
N GLU A 295 19.78 10.05 -6.01
CA GLU A 295 20.91 10.39 -6.87
C GLU A 295 21.96 9.28 -6.92
N SER A 296 22.88 9.39 -7.87
CA SER A 296 23.93 8.39 -8.09
C SER A 296 24.94 8.36 -6.93
N TYR A 297 25.67 7.25 -6.77
CA TYR A 297 26.74 7.12 -5.77
C TYR A 297 27.73 8.31 -5.80
N ASP A 298 28.13 8.74 -7.00
CA ASP A 298 29.08 9.85 -7.20
C ASP A 298 28.55 11.19 -6.68
N GLU A 299 27.23 11.38 -6.69
CA GLU A 299 26.56 12.57 -6.19
C GLU A 299 26.22 12.44 -4.69
N LEU A 300 25.88 11.23 -4.22
CA LEU A 300 25.46 10.97 -2.85
C LEU A 300 26.64 10.91 -1.87
N SER A 301 27.77 10.31 -2.27
CA SER A 301 28.98 10.15 -1.44
C SER A 301 29.56 11.48 -0.90
N PRO A 302 29.74 12.55 -1.70
CA PRO A 302 30.26 13.82 -1.16
C PRO A 302 29.30 14.47 -0.15
N ARG A 303 27.98 14.33 -0.36
CA ARG A 303 26.96 14.84 0.57
C ARG A 303 26.95 14.05 1.88
N LEU A 304 27.17 12.73 1.81
CA LEU A 304 27.33 11.89 2.99
C LEU A 304 28.55 12.35 3.81
N GLY A 305 29.68 12.58 3.14
CA GLY A 305 30.89 13.12 3.77
C GLY A 305 30.65 14.49 4.42
N ALA A 306 29.94 15.39 3.75
CA ALA A 306 29.61 16.71 4.29
C ALA A 306 28.71 16.64 5.54
N ALA A 307 27.69 15.77 5.52
CA ALA A 307 26.82 15.55 6.68
C ALA A 307 27.57 14.93 7.88
N SER A 308 28.43 13.93 7.63
CA SER A 308 29.27 13.32 8.66
C SER A 308 30.24 14.34 9.27
N THR A 309 30.91 15.14 8.43
CA THR A 309 31.84 16.19 8.88
C THR A 309 31.13 17.23 9.74
N ALA A 310 29.95 17.71 9.31
CA ALA A 310 29.18 18.68 10.08
C ALA A 310 28.76 18.16 11.47
N LEU A 311 28.43 16.87 11.59
CA LEU A 311 28.13 16.24 12.87
C LEU A 311 29.38 16.05 13.75
N GLU A 312 30.53 15.76 13.16
CA GLU A 312 31.81 15.66 13.86
C GLU A 312 32.26 17.01 14.41
N ASP A 313 32.18 18.07 13.59
CA ASP A 313 32.48 19.44 13.99
C ASP A 313 31.57 19.88 15.16
N LEU A 314 30.26 19.59 15.07
CA LEU A 314 29.30 19.87 16.14
C LEU A 314 29.64 19.11 17.43
N GLN A 315 29.99 17.83 17.32
CA GLN A 315 30.34 17.00 18.47
C GLN A 315 31.64 17.47 19.13
N GLN A 316 32.66 17.82 18.34
CA GLN A 316 33.93 18.34 18.81
C GLN A 316 33.72 19.68 19.54
N LEU A 317 32.92 20.58 18.94
CA LEU A 317 32.57 21.85 19.53
C LEU A 317 31.87 21.69 20.88
N GLU A 318 30.92 20.74 21.01
CA GLU A 318 30.25 20.48 22.29
C GLU A 318 31.19 19.88 23.34
N PHE A 319 32.15 19.02 22.93
CA PHE A 319 33.14 18.44 23.83
C PHE A 319 34.11 19.48 24.40
N GLU A 320 34.63 20.37 23.56
CA GLU A 320 35.55 21.45 23.98
C GLU A 320 34.89 22.42 24.97
N HIS A 321 33.59 22.65 24.80
CA HIS A 321 32.83 23.58 25.62
C HIS A 321 32.39 23.03 26.98
N HIS A 322 32.42 21.70 27.17
CA HIS A 322 31.87 21.03 28.36
C HIS A 322 32.79 19.93 28.89
N THR A 323 33.74 20.31 29.74
CA THR A 323 34.60 19.37 30.48
C THR A 323 34.05 19.15 31.90
N GLY A 324 32.94 18.41 32.04
CA GLY A 324 32.32 18.14 33.35
C GLY A 324 30.92 17.53 33.27
N TRP A 325 30.30 17.26 34.42
CA TRP A 325 28.91 16.81 34.46
C TRP A 325 27.97 17.99 34.18
N ASP A 326 27.35 17.99 33.00
CA ASP A 326 26.33 18.94 32.58
C ASP A 326 25.13 18.19 31.97
N PRO A 327 23.98 18.14 32.66
CA PRO A 327 22.77 17.51 32.14
C PRO A 327 22.29 18.07 30.79
N ALA A 328 22.51 19.35 30.50
CA ALA A 328 22.10 19.96 29.24
C ALA A 328 23.01 19.49 28.09
N ALA A 329 24.33 19.45 28.30
CA ALA A 329 25.28 18.88 27.34
C ALA A 329 25.01 17.40 27.05
N GLN A 330 24.62 16.62 28.06
CA GLN A 330 24.25 15.22 27.88
C GLN A 330 22.99 15.07 27.01
N ARG A 331 21.98 15.95 27.18
CA ARG A 331 20.80 15.98 26.31
C ARG A 331 21.14 16.38 24.87
N ARG A 332 22.00 17.37 24.66
CA ARG A 332 22.50 17.74 23.33
C ARG A 332 23.25 16.60 22.65
N SER A 333 24.02 15.83 23.40
CA SER A 333 24.70 14.63 22.89
C SER A 333 23.71 13.57 22.37
N VAL A 334 22.53 13.44 23.00
CA VAL A 334 21.46 12.54 22.51
C VAL A 334 20.91 13.04 21.17
N THR A 335 20.70 14.36 21.00
CA THR A 335 20.32 14.95 19.72
C THR A 335 21.34 14.64 18.62
N ILE A 336 22.63 14.88 18.89
CA ILE A 336 23.72 14.59 17.94
C ILE A 336 23.74 13.10 17.58
N TYR A 337 23.55 12.23 18.57
CA TYR A 337 23.50 10.78 18.34
C TYR A 337 22.31 10.36 17.47
N ALA A 338 21.12 10.92 17.69
CA ALA A 338 19.95 10.66 16.85
C ALA A 338 20.19 11.08 15.39
N LEU A 339 20.79 12.26 15.17
CA LEU A 339 21.18 12.72 13.83
C LEU A 339 22.23 11.80 13.19
N ARG A 340 23.21 11.32 13.96
CA ARG A 340 24.22 10.37 13.46
C ARG A 340 23.61 9.03 13.04
N LYS A 341 22.55 8.55 13.74
CA LYS A 341 21.81 7.35 13.30
C LYS A 341 21.10 7.55 11.97
N VAL A 342 20.57 8.76 11.71
CA VAL A 342 19.98 9.08 10.40
C VAL A 342 21.04 8.95 9.31
N VAL A 343 22.22 9.56 9.49
CA VAL A 343 23.34 9.50 8.53
C VAL A 343 23.83 8.06 8.32
N ALA A 344 23.97 7.28 9.40
CA ALA A 344 24.43 5.89 9.33
C ALA A 344 23.49 4.97 8.54
N GLU A 345 22.17 5.23 8.56
CA GLU A 345 21.20 4.48 7.75
C GLU A 345 21.41 4.73 6.24
N ILE A 346 21.86 5.94 5.87
CA ILE A 346 22.16 6.33 4.48
C ILE A 346 23.51 5.73 4.06
N GLU A 347 24.50 5.79 4.95
CA GLU A 347 25.83 5.19 4.75
C GLU A 347 25.74 3.69 4.45
N CYS A 348 24.95 2.93 5.22
CA CYS A 348 24.73 1.50 4.98
C CYS A 348 24.22 1.19 3.56
N ARG A 349 23.38 2.07 3.00
CA ARG A 349 22.92 1.94 1.62
C ARG A 349 24.03 2.23 0.62
N VAL A 350 24.75 3.34 0.80
CA VAL A 350 25.85 3.78 -0.08
C VAL A 350 26.93 2.69 -0.18
N ASP A 351 27.28 2.08 0.95
CA ASP A 351 28.22 0.97 0.98
C ASP A 351 27.71 -0.27 0.23
N GLY A 352 26.41 -0.56 0.34
CA GLY A 352 25.77 -1.63 -0.42
C GLY A 352 25.87 -1.43 -1.94
N GLU A 353 25.65 -0.21 -2.43
CA GLU A 353 25.76 0.11 -3.87
C GLU A 353 27.21 0.06 -4.37
N LYS A 354 28.18 0.45 -3.54
CA LYS A 354 29.62 0.36 -3.84
C LYS A 354 30.08 -1.09 -4.01
N HIS A 355 29.61 -2.00 -3.16
CA HIS A 355 29.97 -3.42 -3.27
C HIS A 355 29.35 -4.04 -4.52
N ALA A 356 28.08 -3.74 -4.82
CA ALA A 356 27.38 -4.25 -6.00
C ALA A 356 28.02 -3.79 -7.33
N SER A 357 28.58 -2.58 -7.38
CA SER A 357 29.27 -2.03 -8.56
C SER A 357 30.71 -2.54 -8.71
N SER A 358 31.34 -3.05 -7.65
CA SER A 358 32.68 -3.66 -7.70
C SER A 358 32.68 -5.13 -8.14
N GLU A 359 31.55 -5.82 -8.02
CA GLU A 359 31.37 -7.23 -8.41
C GLU A 359 30.85 -7.41 -9.86
N SER A 360 30.41 -6.34 -10.52
CA SER A 360 29.88 -6.34 -11.90
C SER A 360 30.93 -6.00 -12.95
#